data_AF-A0A3D4EFL0-F1
#
_entry.id   AF-A0A3D4EFL0-F1
#
_cell.length_a   1.000
_cell.length_b   1.000
_cell.length_c   1.000
_cell.angle_alpha   90.00
_cell.angle_beta   90.00
_cell.angle_gamma   90.00
#
_symmetry.space_group_name_H-M   'P 1'
#
loop_
_entity.id
_entity.type
_entity.pdbx_description
1 polymer ?
#
loop_
_entity_poly.entity_id
_entity_poly.type
_entity_poly.pdbx_seq_one_letter_code
_entity_poly.pdbx_strand_id
1 'polypeptide(L)' 'TLIGANGAGKSSTLRAIAGLVKPSAGKISFLDEDITGMDSSLIVSKGITLVPEGRRIFPDMTVLENLKIGAYLRKD' A
#
# COMPACT_ATOMS: atom_id res chain seq x y z
N THR A 1 -6.73 -5.33 -12.59
CA THR A 1 -6.35 -6.60 -11.93
C THR A 1 -5.05 -7.10 -12.53
N LEU A 2 -4.10 -7.54 -11.70
CA LEU A 2 -2.84 -8.15 -12.15
C LEU A 2 -2.87 -9.64 -11.84
N ILE A 3 -2.70 -10.49 -12.87
CA ILE A 3 -2.85 -11.96 -12.78
C ILE A 3 -1.54 -12.62 -13.25
N GLY A 4 -1.24 -13.80 -12.70
CA GLY A 4 -0.05 -14.58 -13.04
C GLY A 4 0.24 -15.65 -11.99
N ALA A 5 1.18 -16.56 -12.28
CA ALA A 5 1.57 -17.63 -11.37
C ALA A 5 2.16 -17.10 -10.04
N ASN A 6 2.27 -17.98 -9.04
CA ASN A 6 3.03 -17.68 -7.82
C ASN A 6 4.49 -17.42 -8.20
N GLY A 7 5.10 -16.37 -7.64
CA GLY A 7 6.45 -15.94 -8.01
C GLY A 7 6.53 -15.02 -9.23
N ALA A 8 5.45 -14.76 -9.97
CA ALA A 8 5.46 -13.86 -11.13
C ALA A 8 5.66 -12.35 -10.79
N GLY A 9 5.95 -12.02 -9.53
CA GLY A 9 6.25 -10.64 -9.10
C GLY A 9 5.05 -9.77 -8.69
N LYS A 10 3.81 -10.28 -8.78
CA LYS A 10 2.58 -9.51 -8.45
C LYS A 10 2.65 -8.76 -7.12
N SER A 11 2.96 -9.48 -6.04
CA SER A 11 3.05 -8.89 -4.70
C SER A 11 4.23 -7.92 -4.58
N SER A 12 5.34 -8.18 -5.29
CA SER A 12 6.49 -7.27 -5.35
C SER A 12 6.14 -5.97 -6.05
N THR A 13 5.39 -6.03 -7.16
CA THR A 13 4.87 -4.85 -7.87
C THR A 13 3.97 -4.01 -6.98
N LEU A 14 2.99 -4.62 -6.30
CA LEU A 14 2.10 -3.89 -5.39
C LEU A 14 2.85 -3.27 -4.20
N ARG A 15 3.84 -3.99 -3.64
CA ARG A 15 4.70 -3.45 -2.58
C ARG A 15 5.57 -2.30 -3.05
N ALA A 16 6.04 -2.31 -4.30
CA ALA A 16 6.80 -1.21 -4.87
C ALA A 16 5.96 0.06 -5.04
N ILE A 17 4.72 -0.08 -5.53
CA ILE A 17 3.76 1.03 -5.61
C ILE A 17 3.44 1.59 -4.22
N ALA A 18 3.30 0.72 -3.22
CA ALA A 18 3.00 1.10 -1.84
C ALA A 18 4.20 1.65 -1.03
N GLY A 19 5.38 1.83 -1.65
CA GLY A 19 6.59 2.31 -0.97
C GLY A 19 7.19 1.32 0.04
N LEU A 20 6.83 0.03 -0.03
CA LEU A 20 7.33 -1.03 0.87
C LEU A 20 8.58 -1.74 0.33
N VAL A 21 8.86 -1.61 -0.96
CA VAL A 21 10.06 -2.12 -1.63
C VAL A 21 10.54 -1.06 -2.61
N LYS A 22 11.82 -0.67 -2.55
CA LYS A 22 12.38 0.27 -3.52
C LYS A 22 12.51 -0.38 -4.90
N PRO A 23 11.97 0.22 -5.98
CA PRO A 23 12.22 -0.25 -7.34
C PRO A 23 13.71 -0.20 -7.66
N SER A 24 14.24 -1.21 -8.34
CA SER A 24 15.63 -1.21 -8.82
C SER A 24 15.84 -0.32 -10.04
N ALA A 25 14.79 -0.13 -10.84
CA ALA A 25 14.77 0.72 -12.02
C ALA A 25 13.31 1.04 -12.40
N GLY A 26 13.14 1.96 -13.37
CA GLY A 26 11.85 2.38 -13.90
C GLY A 26 11.25 3.55 -13.14
N LYS A 27 9.97 3.83 -13.41
CA LYS A 27 9.23 4.96 -12.84
C LYS A 27 7.82 4.53 -12.45
N ILE A 28 7.34 5.04 -11.32
CA ILE A 28 5.96 4.89 -10.83
C ILE A 28 5.36 6.28 -10.72
N SER A 29 4.23 6.53 -11.38
CA SER A 29 3.52 7.80 -11.32
C SER A 29 2.09 7.63 -10.86
N PHE A 30 1.59 8.58 -10.07
CA PHE A 30 0.20 8.67 -9.63
C PHE A 30 -0.29 10.11 -9.73
N LEU A 31 -1.42 10.32 -10.43
CA LEU A 31 -1.98 11.66 -10.70
C LEU A 31 -0.91 12.63 -11.23
N ASP A 32 -0.17 12.20 -12.25
CA ASP A 32 0.94 12.92 -12.90
C ASP A 32 2.14 13.26 -11.99
N GLU A 33 2.12 12.84 -10.74
CA GLU A 33 3.24 12.96 -9.81
C GLU A 33 4.13 11.71 -9.86
N ASP A 34 5.45 11.92 -9.94
CA ASP A 34 6.42 10.85 -9.78
C ASP A 34 6.48 10.43 -8.30
N ILE A 35 6.13 9.17 -8.02
CA ILE A 35 6.14 8.59 -6.67
C ILE A 35 7.21 7.51 -6.52
N THR A 36 8.14 7.43 -7.47
CA THR A 36 9.15 6.36 -7.53
C THR A 36 10.02 6.36 -6.28
N GLY A 37 9.95 5.26 -5.51
CA GLY A 37 10.78 5.07 -4.32
C GLY A 37 10.44 6.00 -3.15
N MET A 38 9.29 6.69 -3.18
CA MET A 38 8.79 7.46 -2.02
C MET A 38 8.52 6.53 -0.83
N ASP A 39 8.68 7.08 0.38
CA ASP A 39 8.32 6.39 1.61
C ASP A 39 6.82 6.10 1.71
N SER A 40 6.47 4.96 2.29
CA SER A 40 5.09 4.51 2.41
C SER A 40 4.18 5.51 3.14
N SER A 41 4.70 6.30 4.08
CA SER A 41 3.94 7.36 4.76
C SER A 41 3.49 8.48 3.82
N LEU A 42 4.34 8.85 2.84
CA LEU A 42 4.00 9.83 1.80
C LEU A 42 3.05 9.24 0.77
N ILE A 43 3.22 7.96 0.42
CA ILE A 43 2.32 7.25 -0.48
C ILE A 43 0.89 7.19 0.10
N VAL A 44 0.75 6.86 1.38
CA VAL A 44 -0.55 6.79 2.07
C VAL A 44 -1.20 8.17 2.19
N SER A 45 -0.44 9.23 2.45
CA SER A 45 -0.99 10.60 2.50
C SER A 45 -1.48 11.12 1.15
N LYS A 46 -0.97 10.55 0.05
CA LYS A 46 -1.45 10.78 -1.32
C LYS A 46 -2.68 9.96 -1.70
N GLY A 47 -3.17 9.08 -0.81
CA GLY A 47 -4.39 8.30 -1.01
C GLY A 47 -4.18 6.91 -1.59
N ILE A 48 -2.94 6.41 -1.66
CA ILE A 48 -2.66 5.02 -2.06
C ILE A 48 -2.46 4.17 -0.80
N THR A 49 -3.30 3.15 -0.64
CA THR A 49 -3.22 2.18 0.47
C THR A 49 -3.18 0.75 -0.05
N LEU A 50 -2.38 -0.11 0.59
CA LEU A 50 -2.28 -1.53 0.27
C LEU A 50 -3.07 -2.37 1.27
N VAL A 51 -3.98 -3.20 0.79
CA VAL A 51 -4.59 -4.29 1.57
C VAL A 51 -3.79 -5.56 1.33
N PRO A 52 -2.98 -6.03 2.30
CA PRO A 52 -2.14 -7.20 2.12
C PRO A 52 -2.94 -8.50 2.16
N GLU A 53 -2.40 -9.55 1.55
CA GLU A 53 -2.89 -10.91 1.72
C GLU A 53 -2.78 -11.38 3.19
N GLY A 54 -3.56 -12.40 3.54
CA GLY A 54 -3.46 -13.05 4.86
C GLY A 54 -4.20 -12.34 5.99
N ARG A 55 -5.13 -11.43 5.69
CA ARG A 55 -6.05 -10.80 6.67
C ARG A 55 -5.31 -10.22 7.88
N ARG A 56 -4.39 -9.28 7.63
CA ARG A 56 -3.59 -8.62 8.68
C ARG A 56 -4.40 -7.61 9.49
N ILE A 57 -5.34 -8.11 10.29
CA ILE A 57 -6.17 -7.36 11.23
C ILE A 57 -5.58 -7.44 12.65
N PHE A 58 -6.05 -6.58 13.56
CA PHE A 58 -5.72 -6.65 14.98
C PHE A 58 -6.80 -7.46 15.70
N PRO A 59 -6.55 -8.73 16.05
CA PRO A 59 -7.59 -9.65 16.52
C PRO A 59 -8.12 -9.29 17.92
N ASP A 60 -7.31 -8.61 18.73
CA ASP A 60 -7.67 -8.18 20.08
C ASP A 60 -8.46 -6.86 20.10
N MET A 61 -8.78 -6.31 18.92
CA MET A 61 -9.55 -5.08 18.76
C MET A 61 -10.92 -5.38 18.16
N THR A 62 -11.93 -4.61 18.58
CA THR A 62 -13.24 -4.61 17.95
C THR A 62 -13.16 -4.18 16.48
N VAL A 63 -14.24 -4.41 15.73
CA VAL A 63 -14.37 -3.93 14.34
C VAL A 63 -14.19 -2.41 14.27
N LEU A 64 -14.83 -1.67 15.18
CA LEU A 64 -14.75 -0.21 15.20
C LEU A 64 -13.33 0.29 15.46
N GLU A 65 -12.60 -0.35 16.38
CA GLU A 65 -11.21 0.00 16.68
C GLU A 65 -10.29 -0.27 15.49
N ASN A 66 -10.43 -1.42 14.82
CA ASN A 66 -9.71 -1.73 13.57
C ASN A 66 -9.96 -0.67 12.48
N LEU A 67 -11.20 -0.18 12.36
CA LEU A 67 -11.53 0.88 11.39
C LEU A 67 -10.91 2.23 11.79
N LYS A 68 -10.95 2.58 13.08
CA LYS A 68 -10.39 3.85 13.59
C LYS A 68 -8.88 3.95 13.36
N ILE A 69 -8.12 2.90 13.67
CA ILE A 69 -6.66 2.91 13.46
C ILE A 69 -6.29 3.03 11.97
N GLY A 70 -7.09 2.46 11.08
CA GLY A 70 -6.88 2.57 9.63
C GLY A 70 -7.19 3.96 9.08
N ALA A 71 -8.04 4.73 9.79
CA ALA A 71 -8.45 6.08 9.42
C ALA A 71 -7.55 7.18 10.03
N TYR A 72 -6.32 6.86 10.46
CA TYR A 72 -5.46 7.80 11.20
C TYR A 72 -5.19 9.15 10.51
N LEU A 73 -5.21 9.21 9.17
CA LEU A 73 -5.02 10.46 8.41
C LEU A 73 -6.33 11.21 8.11
N ARG A 74 -7.48 10.65 8.47
CA ARG A 74 -8.81 11.23 8.23
C ARG A 74 -9.03 12.45 9.15
N LYS A 75 -9.67 13.51 8.65
CA LYS A 75 -9.82 14.80 9.36
C LYS A 75 -11.27 15.28 9.53
N ASP A 76 -12.24 14.60 8.94
CA ASP A 76 -13.68 14.89 9.04
C ASP A 76 -14.37 14.13 10.18
#